data_AF-A0A920IU21-F1
#
_entry.id   AF-A0A920IU21-F1
#
_cell.length_a   1.000
_cell.length_b   1.000
_cell.length_c   1.000
_cell.angle_alpha   90.00
_cell.angle_beta   90.00
_cell.angle_gamma   90.00
#
_symmetry.space_group_name_H-M   'P 1'
#
loop_
_entity.id
_entity.type
_entity.pdbx_description
1 polymer ?
#
loop_
_entity_poly.entity_id
_entity_poly.type
_entity_poly.pdbx_seq_one_letter_code
_entity_poly.pdbx_strand_id
1 'polypeptide(L)'
;MSWQHKRKFLQTAGESTAKAISRSKDLFIEAKSPERIPQSNKLNIDQPPNSRRQLNKWRGEIDSQAFWNLFHKESPKMIDSRYKQYLNELELARVEILGGKTYEGTISNIASSTANRFNEAFANYDEKNSIPPIALNIFLKELYGIKMPSSTITLLGQLKDSESTQEKL
;
A
#
# COMPACT_ATOMS: atom_id res chain seq x y z
N MET A 1 6.26 16.56 27.02
CA MET A 1 5.60 15.25 26.75
C MET A 1 6.65 14.19 26.42
N SER A 2 6.67 13.08 27.16
CA SER A 2 7.49 11.89 26.87
C SER A 2 7.15 11.29 25.50
N TRP A 3 8.14 10.67 24.83
CA TRP A 3 7.97 10.01 23.54
C TRP A 3 6.89 8.92 23.56
N GLN A 4 6.75 8.21 24.68
CA GLN A 4 5.70 7.20 24.88
C GLN A 4 4.29 7.80 24.79
N HIS A 5 4.08 8.99 25.36
CA HIS A 5 2.80 9.69 25.27
C HIS A 5 2.47 10.10 23.83
N LYS A 6 3.48 10.57 23.09
CA LYS A 6 3.33 10.92 21.66
C LYS A 6 2.97 9.70 20.82
N ARG A 7 3.57 8.53 21.08
CA ARG A 7 3.22 7.28 20.37
C ARG A 7 1.80 6.85 20.68
N LYS A 8 1.38 6.85 21.95
CA LYS A 8 -0.01 6.54 22.31
C LYS A 8 -1.00 7.48 21.61
N PHE A 9 -0.68 8.78 21.57
CA PHE A 9 -1.49 9.76 20.84
C PHE A 9 -1.54 9.46 19.33
N LEU A 10 -0.41 9.17 18.69
CA LEU A 10 -0.37 8.80 17.27
C LEU A 10 -1.21 7.55 16.99
N GLN A 11 -1.09 6.53 17.84
CA GLN A 11 -1.87 5.30 17.74
C GLN A 11 -3.37 5.60 17.76
N THR A 12 -3.86 6.28 18.79
CA THR A 12 -5.28 6.65 18.93
C THR A 12 -5.75 7.54 17.78
N ALA A 13 -4.91 8.45 17.30
CA ALA A 13 -5.22 9.29 16.14
C ALA A 13 -5.35 8.46 14.85
N GLY A 14 -4.45 7.49 14.64
CA GLY A 14 -4.50 6.55 13.51
C GLY A 14 -5.77 5.72 13.53
N GLU A 15 -6.13 5.15 14.68
CA GLU A 15 -7.36 4.37 14.88
C GLU A 15 -8.61 5.21 14.61
N SER A 16 -8.65 6.44 15.12
CA SER A 16 -9.78 7.35 14.92
C SER A 16 -9.92 7.75 13.44
N THR A 17 -8.80 8.03 12.77
CA THR A 17 -8.77 8.38 11.35
C THR A 17 -9.25 7.22 10.49
N ALA A 18 -8.78 6.01 10.78
CA ALA A 18 -9.22 4.80 10.10
C ALA A 18 -10.73 4.58 10.19
N LYS A 19 -11.33 4.73 11.38
CA LYS A 19 -12.79 4.61 11.56
C LYS A 19 -13.55 5.70 10.81
N ALA A 20 -13.03 6.92 10.80
CA ALA A 20 -13.64 8.03 10.07
C ALA A 20 -13.60 7.82 8.55
N ILE A 21 -12.46 7.39 8.00
CA ILE A 21 -12.29 7.11 6.57
C ILE A 21 -13.15 5.91 6.15
N SER A 22 -13.05 4.79 6.86
CA SER A 22 -13.81 3.57 6.53
C SER A 22 -15.33 3.71 6.72
N ARG A 23 -15.79 4.77 7.40
CA ARG A 23 -17.19 4.98 7.78
C ARG A 23 -17.77 3.83 8.61
N SER A 24 -16.92 3.06 9.28
CA SER A 24 -17.30 1.94 10.15
C SER A 24 -16.90 2.24 11.59
N LYS A 25 -17.91 2.39 12.46
CA LYS A 25 -17.71 2.62 13.91
C LYS A 25 -17.21 1.35 14.61
N ASP A 26 -17.70 0.21 14.14
CA ASP A 26 -17.50 -1.13 14.71
C ASP A 26 -16.31 -1.86 14.07
N LEU A 27 -15.47 -1.14 13.32
CA LEU A 27 -14.25 -1.65 12.72
C LEU A 27 -13.34 -2.25 13.80
N PHE A 28 -13.02 -3.53 13.65
CA PHE A 28 -12.12 -4.22 14.56
C PHE A 28 -10.68 -3.79 14.28
N ILE A 29 -9.97 -3.31 15.30
CA ILE A 29 -8.58 -2.87 15.18
C ILE A 29 -7.70 -3.76 16.05
N GLU A 30 -6.70 -4.37 15.44
CA GLU A 30 -5.72 -5.22 16.10
C GLU A 30 -4.32 -4.60 16.03
N ALA A 31 -3.57 -4.68 17.14
CA ALA A 31 -2.19 -4.19 17.21
C ALA A 31 -1.21 -5.21 16.58
N LYS A 32 -1.23 -5.29 15.26
CA LYS A 32 -0.44 -6.24 14.46
C LYS A 32 0.09 -5.55 13.20
N SER A 33 1.20 -6.04 12.65
CA SER A 33 1.68 -5.57 11.35
C SER A 33 0.63 -5.81 10.23
N PRO A 34 0.39 -4.81 9.36
CA PRO A 34 -0.55 -4.91 8.25
C PRO A 34 -0.21 -6.03 7.27
N GLU A 35 -1.22 -6.81 6.92
CA GLU A 35 -1.16 -7.76 5.81
C GLU A 35 -1.19 -7.00 4.47
N ARG A 36 -0.59 -7.54 3.41
CA ARG A 36 -0.57 -6.85 2.12
C ARG A 36 -1.98 -6.69 1.55
N ILE A 37 -2.79 -7.74 1.65
CA ILE A 37 -4.21 -7.70 1.28
C ILE A 37 -5.00 -7.47 2.57
N PRO A 38 -5.67 -6.31 2.74
CA PRO A 38 -6.45 -6.03 3.93
C PRO A 38 -7.66 -6.97 4.06
N GLN A 39 -8.11 -7.14 5.30
CA GLN A 39 -9.31 -7.92 5.61
C GLN A 39 -10.53 -6.99 5.69
N SER A 40 -11.69 -7.49 5.27
CA SER A 40 -12.94 -6.76 5.41
C SER A 40 -13.36 -6.63 6.88
N ASN A 41 -13.82 -5.45 7.25
CA ASN A 41 -14.22 -5.04 8.60
C ASN A 41 -13.13 -5.19 9.70
N LYS A 42 -11.85 -5.25 9.30
CA LYS A 42 -10.73 -5.39 10.22
C LYS A 42 -9.50 -4.61 9.76
N LEU A 43 -8.82 -3.97 10.70
CA LEU A 43 -7.55 -3.26 10.50
C LEU A 43 -6.47 -3.80 11.43
N ASN A 44 -5.28 -3.97 10.88
CA ASN A 44 -4.07 -4.27 11.62
C ASN A 44 -3.20 -3.00 11.65
N ILE A 45 -3.02 -2.41 12.83
CA ILE A 45 -2.22 -1.20 13.00
C ILE A 45 -0.96 -1.55 13.79
N ASP A 46 0.20 -1.44 13.14
CA ASP A 46 1.49 -1.62 13.80
C ASP A 46 1.79 -0.44 14.74
N GLN A 47 2.76 -0.63 15.62
CA GLN A 47 3.24 0.40 16.52
C GLN A 47 3.73 1.64 15.77
N PRO A 48 3.40 2.87 16.22
CA PRO A 48 3.86 4.09 15.57
C PRO A 48 5.40 4.15 15.55
N PRO A 49 6.02 4.61 14.44
CA PRO A 49 7.45 4.57 14.27
C PRO A 49 8.15 5.60 15.16
N ASN A 50 9.42 5.34 15.48
CA ASN A 50 10.27 6.26 16.23
C ASN A 50 10.74 7.47 15.42
N SER A 51 10.74 7.35 14.09
CA SER A 51 11.23 8.38 13.17
C SER A 51 10.09 9.11 12.47
N ARG A 52 10.16 10.44 12.45
CA ARG A 52 9.22 11.28 11.68
C ARG A 52 9.21 10.96 10.19
N ARG A 53 10.35 10.54 9.64
CA ARG A 53 10.48 10.16 8.22
C ARG A 53 9.63 8.94 7.85
N GLN A 54 9.33 8.09 8.83
CA GLN A 54 8.54 6.87 8.65
C GLN A 54 7.04 7.09 8.94
N LEU A 55 6.62 8.30 9.33
CA LEU A 55 5.22 8.57 9.68
C LEU A 55 4.30 8.45 8.47
N ASN A 56 4.70 8.95 7.30
CA ASN A 56 3.87 8.84 6.10
C ASN A 56 3.72 7.39 5.65
N LYS A 57 4.79 6.59 5.74
CA LYS A 57 4.72 5.12 5.54
C LYS A 57 3.70 4.50 6.49
N TRP A 58 3.85 4.74 7.80
CA TRP A 58 2.98 4.15 8.81
C TRP A 58 1.50 4.56 8.64
N ARG A 59 1.23 5.85 8.39
CA ARG A 59 -0.12 6.34 8.08
C ARG A 59 -0.66 5.74 6.79
N GLY A 60 0.20 5.57 5.79
CA GLY A 60 -0.19 5.01 4.49
C GLY A 60 -0.71 3.58 4.61
N GLU A 61 -0.10 2.77 5.45
CA GLU A 61 -0.60 1.41 5.74
C GLU A 61 -1.98 1.43 6.41
N ILE A 62 -2.28 2.44 7.22
CA ILE A 62 -3.60 2.63 7.84
C ILE A 62 -4.60 3.11 6.79
N ASP A 63 -4.22 4.13 6.02
CA ASP A 63 -5.05 4.73 4.95
C ASP A 63 -5.43 3.68 3.91
N SER A 64 -4.48 2.86 3.43
CA SER A 64 -4.74 1.77 2.47
C SER A 64 -5.77 0.76 2.99
N GLN A 65 -5.67 0.35 4.27
CA GLN A 65 -6.64 -0.58 4.87
C GLN A 65 -8.02 0.07 5.05
N ALA A 66 -8.07 1.35 5.43
CA ALA A 66 -9.32 2.08 5.55
C ALA A 66 -10.01 2.27 4.19
N PHE A 67 -9.23 2.54 3.13
CA PHE A 67 -9.72 2.63 1.75
C PHE A 67 -10.20 1.29 1.22
N TRP A 68 -9.53 0.19 1.57
CA TRP A 68 -10.03 -1.14 1.27
C TRP A 68 -11.41 -1.34 1.88
N ASN A 69 -11.58 -1.07 3.17
CA ASN A 69 -12.88 -1.20 3.84
C ASN A 69 -13.99 -0.30 3.25
N LEU A 70 -13.62 0.86 2.69
CA LEU A 70 -14.58 1.80 2.10
C LEU A 70 -14.93 1.49 0.63
N PHE A 71 -13.93 1.15 -0.18
CA PHE A 71 -14.07 1.12 -1.65
C PHE A 71 -13.93 -0.26 -2.26
N HIS A 72 -13.45 -1.26 -1.51
CA HIS A 72 -13.27 -2.60 -2.04
C HIS A 72 -14.60 -3.19 -2.49
N LYS A 73 -14.57 -3.85 -3.64
CA LYS A 73 -15.68 -4.65 -4.15
C LYS A 73 -15.17 -6.06 -4.36
N GLU A 74 -15.97 -7.05 -3.97
CA GLU A 74 -15.60 -8.44 -4.18
C GLU A 74 -15.27 -8.67 -5.66
N SER A 75 -14.09 -9.24 -5.90
CA SER A 75 -13.67 -9.60 -7.25
C SER A 75 -14.46 -10.82 -7.74
N PRO A 76 -14.65 -10.97 -9.06
CA PRO A 76 -15.24 -12.17 -9.63
C PRO A 76 -14.50 -13.42 -9.15
N LYS A 77 -15.22 -14.53 -8.93
CA LYS A 77 -14.59 -15.82 -8.62
C LYS A 77 -13.58 -16.15 -9.72
N MET A 78 -12.31 -16.17 -9.36
CA MET A 78 -11.23 -16.50 -10.27
C MET A 78 -11.27 -17.96 -10.68
N ILE A 79 -10.96 -18.20 -11.95
CA ILE A 79 -10.82 -19.54 -12.53
C ILE A 79 -9.39 -20.10 -12.27
N ASP A 80 -8.36 -19.26 -12.16
CA ASP A 80 -6.95 -19.70 -12.03
C ASP A 80 -6.14 -18.91 -10.99
N SER A 81 -5.81 -19.56 -9.86
CA SER A 81 -5.11 -18.97 -8.71
C SER A 81 -3.78 -18.27 -9.01
N ARG A 82 -3.10 -18.58 -10.12
CA ARG A 82 -1.79 -17.99 -10.48
C ARG A 82 -1.85 -16.48 -10.68
N TYR A 83 -2.99 -15.95 -11.13
CA TYR A 83 -3.16 -14.51 -11.39
C TYR A 83 -3.66 -13.71 -10.19
N LYS A 84 -3.88 -14.37 -9.04
CA LYS A 84 -4.60 -13.78 -7.90
C LYS A 84 -3.84 -12.59 -7.33
N GLN A 85 -2.52 -12.72 -7.23
CA GLN A 85 -1.65 -11.65 -6.74
C GLN A 85 -1.70 -10.39 -7.61
N TYR A 86 -1.74 -10.54 -8.93
CA TYR A 86 -1.81 -9.40 -9.84
C TYR A 86 -3.17 -8.69 -9.76
N LEU A 87 -4.26 -9.46 -9.75
CA LEU A 87 -5.60 -8.90 -9.59
C LEU A 87 -5.80 -8.21 -8.23
N ASN A 88 -5.24 -8.78 -7.17
CA ASN A 88 -5.25 -8.15 -5.86
C ASN A 88 -4.50 -6.80 -5.86
N GLU A 89 -3.35 -6.71 -6.54
CA GLU A 89 -2.58 -5.47 -6.66
C GLU A 89 -3.28 -4.41 -7.51
N LEU A 90 -3.99 -4.83 -8.56
CA LEU A 90 -4.84 -3.94 -9.36
C LEU A 90 -6.01 -3.38 -8.52
N GLU A 91 -6.66 -4.23 -7.73
CA GLU A 91 -7.74 -3.81 -6.84
C GLU A 91 -7.23 -2.90 -5.72
N LEU A 92 -6.07 -3.22 -5.13
CA LEU A 92 -5.40 -2.33 -4.18
C LEU A 92 -5.13 -0.96 -4.78
N ALA A 93 -4.53 -0.91 -5.98
CA ALA A 93 -4.27 0.34 -6.66
C ALA A 93 -5.57 1.12 -6.90
N ARG A 94 -6.64 0.45 -7.32
CA ARG A 94 -7.94 1.07 -7.54
C ARG A 94 -8.50 1.70 -6.26
N VAL A 95 -8.53 0.97 -5.15
CA VAL A 95 -9.07 1.52 -3.88
C VAL A 95 -8.19 2.66 -3.36
N GLU A 96 -6.88 2.57 -3.52
CA GLU A 96 -5.93 3.60 -3.10
C GLU A 96 -6.03 4.86 -3.95
N ILE A 97 -6.24 4.74 -5.27
CA ILE A 97 -6.47 5.88 -6.16
C ILE A 97 -7.79 6.57 -5.82
N LEU A 98 -8.87 5.81 -5.60
CA LEU A 98 -10.16 6.37 -5.20
C LEU A 98 -10.09 7.05 -3.82
N GLY A 99 -9.39 6.43 -2.88
CA GLY A 99 -9.12 6.97 -1.56
C GLY A 99 -8.30 8.26 -1.63
N GLY A 100 -7.20 8.27 -2.38
CA GLY A 100 -6.37 9.45 -2.59
C GLY A 100 -7.13 10.60 -3.25
N LYS A 101 -8.02 10.32 -4.20
CA LYS A 101 -8.90 11.32 -4.81
C LYS A 101 -9.94 11.90 -3.83
N THR A 102 -10.43 11.08 -2.91
CA THR A 102 -11.43 11.50 -1.91
C THR A 102 -10.80 12.22 -0.73
N TYR A 103 -9.58 11.81 -0.36
CA TYR A 103 -8.85 12.27 0.82
C TYR A 103 -7.44 12.69 0.39
N GLU A 104 -7.30 13.84 -0.27
CA GLU A 104 -6.05 14.28 -0.92
C GLU A 104 -4.83 14.28 0.02
N GLY A 105 -5.02 14.60 1.31
CA GLY A 105 -3.95 14.57 2.32
C GLY A 105 -3.32 13.19 2.56
N THR A 106 -3.92 12.12 2.04
CA THR A 106 -3.41 10.74 2.14
C THR A 106 -2.49 10.36 0.99
N ILE A 107 -2.45 11.13 -0.11
CA ILE A 107 -1.69 10.77 -1.32
C ILE A 107 -0.21 10.55 -1.00
N SER A 108 0.40 11.42 -0.19
CA SER A 108 1.80 11.27 0.23
C SER A 108 2.03 10.04 1.11
N ASN A 109 1.03 9.64 1.90
CA ASN A 109 1.10 8.48 2.78
C ASN A 109 1.02 7.19 1.94
N ILE A 110 0.06 7.12 1.02
CA ILE A 110 -0.09 6.01 0.07
C ILE A 110 1.16 5.85 -0.80
N ALA A 111 1.70 6.94 -1.36
CA ALA A 111 2.94 6.89 -2.13
C ALA A 111 4.11 6.36 -1.28
N SER A 112 4.25 6.83 -0.04
CA SER A 112 5.33 6.41 0.87
C SER A 112 5.23 4.94 1.28
N SER A 113 4.04 4.47 1.64
CA SER A 113 3.80 3.07 2.03
C SER A 113 3.99 2.10 0.86
N THR A 114 3.42 2.43 -0.31
CA THR A 114 3.53 1.63 -1.53
C THR A 114 4.99 1.52 -1.99
N ALA A 115 5.72 2.64 -2.00
CA ALA A 115 7.14 2.66 -2.34
C ALA A 115 7.96 1.77 -1.41
N ASN A 116 7.68 1.83 -0.11
CA ASN A 116 8.37 0.98 0.86
C ASN A 116 8.11 -0.52 0.59
N ARG A 117 6.83 -0.91 0.39
CA ARG A 117 6.46 -2.30 0.09
C ARG A 117 7.10 -2.79 -1.21
N PHE A 118 7.16 -1.94 -2.23
CA PHE A 118 7.81 -2.29 -3.49
C PHE A 118 9.31 -2.47 -3.31
N ASN A 119 9.99 -1.56 -2.61
CA ASN A 119 11.44 -1.69 -2.37
C ASN A 119 11.76 -2.97 -1.57
N GLU A 120 10.91 -3.35 -0.61
CA GLU A 120 11.03 -4.63 0.13
C GLU A 120 10.82 -5.84 -0.81
N ALA A 121 9.81 -5.80 -1.69
CA ALA A 121 9.57 -6.87 -2.66
C ALA A 121 10.70 -6.98 -3.69
N PHE A 122 11.20 -5.84 -4.17
CA PHE A 122 12.27 -5.75 -5.15
C PHE A 122 13.62 -6.22 -4.57
N ALA A 123 13.93 -5.90 -3.31
CA ALA A 123 15.16 -6.37 -2.67
C ALA A 123 15.25 -7.90 -2.52
N ASN A 124 14.10 -8.57 -2.50
CA ASN A 124 13.99 -10.03 -2.43
C ASN A 124 13.69 -10.66 -3.80
N TYR A 125 13.80 -9.88 -4.87
CA TYR A 125 13.53 -10.32 -6.24
C TYR A 125 14.72 -11.11 -6.78
N ASP A 126 14.46 -12.30 -7.32
CA ASP A 126 15.43 -13.11 -8.07
C ASP A 126 15.10 -12.99 -9.57
N GLU A 127 16.03 -12.45 -10.36
CA GLU A 127 15.84 -12.00 -11.76
C GLU A 127 15.24 -13.06 -12.69
N LYS A 128 15.32 -14.34 -12.33
CA LYS A 128 14.74 -15.45 -13.10
C LYS A 128 13.22 -15.49 -13.12
N ASN A 129 12.53 -14.78 -12.23
CA ASN A 129 11.10 -15.01 -11.97
C ASN A 129 10.29 -13.72 -11.91
N SER A 130 9.65 -13.35 -13.03
CA SER A 130 8.43 -12.52 -13.17
C SER A 130 8.30 -11.23 -12.35
N ILE A 131 8.03 -10.11 -13.03
CA ILE A 131 7.71 -8.78 -12.46
C ILE A 131 6.94 -8.89 -11.11
N PRO A 132 7.46 -8.29 -10.01
CA PRO A 132 6.76 -8.27 -8.72
C PRO A 132 5.34 -7.73 -8.90
N PRO A 133 4.28 -8.40 -8.41
CA PRO A 133 2.90 -7.98 -8.65
C PRO A 133 2.60 -6.53 -8.27
N ILE A 134 3.25 -6.03 -7.20
CA ILE A 134 3.14 -4.65 -6.71
C ILE A 134 3.65 -3.60 -7.71
N ALA A 135 4.45 -3.98 -8.71
CA ALA A 135 4.85 -3.09 -9.80
C ALA A 135 3.63 -2.59 -10.59
N LEU A 136 2.59 -3.42 -10.77
CA LEU A 136 1.34 -3.00 -11.41
C LEU A 136 0.63 -1.90 -10.62
N ASN A 137 0.67 -1.99 -9.29
CA ASN A 137 0.06 -1.01 -8.42
C ASN A 137 0.75 0.37 -8.58
N ILE A 138 2.09 0.39 -8.59
CA ILE A 138 2.87 1.60 -8.85
C ILE A 138 2.59 2.16 -10.25
N PHE A 139 2.59 1.29 -11.26
CA PHE A 139 2.33 1.71 -12.64
C PHE A 139 0.97 2.39 -12.79
N LEU A 140 -0.09 1.83 -12.22
CA LEU A 140 -1.41 2.45 -12.23
C LEU A 140 -1.44 3.78 -11.49
N LYS A 141 -0.78 3.90 -10.34
CA LYS A 141 -0.70 5.16 -9.60
C LYS A 141 -0.05 6.28 -10.42
N GLU A 142 1.05 5.98 -11.10
CA GLU A 142 1.71 6.94 -11.99
C GLU A 142 0.81 7.36 -13.16
N LEU A 143 0.07 6.42 -13.78
CA LEU A 143 -0.91 6.74 -14.82
C LEU A 143 -2.02 7.69 -14.33
N TYR A 144 -2.38 7.60 -13.05
CA TYR A 144 -3.37 8.48 -12.42
C TYR A 144 -2.75 9.73 -11.78
N GLY A 145 -1.47 10.01 -12.02
CA GLY A 145 -0.79 11.24 -11.57
C GLY A 145 -0.35 11.24 -10.10
N ILE A 146 -0.41 10.11 -9.41
CA ILE A 146 0.15 9.98 -8.05
C ILE A 146 1.67 9.80 -8.18
N LYS A 147 2.42 10.86 -7.85
CA LYS A 147 3.88 10.87 -7.94
C LYS A 147 4.52 9.97 -6.90
N MET A 148 5.26 8.98 -7.37
CA MET A 148 6.05 8.08 -6.53
C MET A 148 7.45 8.63 -6.25
N PRO A 149 8.12 8.17 -5.18
CA PRO A 149 9.51 8.56 -4.91
C PRO A 149 10.43 8.19 -6.08
N SER A 150 11.35 9.09 -6.45
CA SER A 150 12.23 8.89 -7.60
C SER A 150 13.05 7.60 -7.53
N SER A 151 13.53 7.22 -6.34
CA SER A 151 14.25 5.95 -6.14
C SER A 151 13.41 4.74 -6.54
N THR A 152 12.12 4.75 -6.21
CA THR A 152 11.18 3.68 -6.56
C THR A 152 10.91 3.65 -8.07
N ILE A 153 10.80 4.81 -8.73
CA ILE A 153 10.66 4.88 -10.18
C ILE A 153 11.92 4.39 -10.90
N THR A 154 13.11 4.71 -10.40
CA THR A 154 14.37 4.19 -10.93
C THR A 154 14.41 2.65 -10.86
N LEU A 155 14.06 2.08 -9.71
CA LEU A 155 13.99 0.62 -9.53
C LEU A 155 12.92 -0.03 -10.43
N LEU A 156 11.74 0.59 -10.59
CA LEU A 156 10.72 0.14 -11.53
C LEU A 156 11.24 0.16 -12.99
N GLY A 157 12.05 1.16 -13.35
CA GLY A 157 12.68 1.26 -14.67
C GLY A 157 13.63 0.10 -14.97
N GLN A 158 14.38 -0.38 -13.98
CA GLN A 158 15.29 -1.53 -14.13
C GLN A 158 14.56 -2.83 -14.55
N LEU A 159 13.28 -2.97 -14.20
CA LEU A 159 12.46 -4.10 -14.64
C LEU A 159 12.17 -4.07 -16.15
N LYS A 160 12.20 -2.89 -16.79
CA LYS A 160 11.95 -2.76 -18.23
C LYS A 160 13.18 -3.09 -19.07
N ASP A 161 14.36 -2.79 -18.54
CA ASP A 161 15.62 -2.96 -19.27
C ASP A 161 16.06 -4.44 -19.32
N SER A 162 15.68 -5.26 -18.34
CA SER A 162 15.98 -6.69 -18.29
C SER A 162 15.26 -7.52 -19.36
N GLU A 163 14.06 -7.13 -19.79
CA GLU A 163 13.34 -7.78 -20.89
C GLU A 163 13.99 -7.47 -22.25
N SER A 164 14.50 -6.25 -22.45
CA SER A 164 15.10 -5.81 -23.73
C SER A 164 16.41 -6.53 -24.10
N THR A 165 17.04 -7.19 -23.11
CA THR A 165 18.29 -7.95 -23.30
C THR A 165 18.02 -9.41 -23.70
N GLN A 166 16.84 -9.96 -23.37
CA GLN A 166 16.47 -11.33 -23.73
C GLN A 166 15.94 -11.48 -25.16
N GLU A 167 15.43 -10.41 -25.78
CA GLU A 167 14.96 -10.45 -27.18
C GLU A 167 16.09 -10.30 -28.23
N LYS A 168 17.36 -10.16 -27.81
CA LYS A 168 18.52 -9.93 -28.70
C LYS A 168 19.49 -11.12 -28.81
N LEU A 169 19.14 -12.29 -28.29
CA LEU A 169 19.90 -13.55 -28.41
C LEU A 169 19.09 -14.60 -29.17
#